data_AF-A0A6P0XMD7-F1
#
_entry.id   AF-A0A6P0XMD7-F1
#
_cell.length_a   1.000
_cell.length_b   1.000
_cell.length_c   1.000
_cell.angle_alpha   90.00
_cell.angle_beta   90.00
_cell.angle_gamma   90.00
#
_symmetry.space_group_name_H-M   'P 1'
#
loop_
_entity.id
_entity.type
_entity.pdbx_description
1 polymer ?
#
loop_
_entity_poly.entity_id
_entity_poly.type
_entity_poly.pdbx_seq_one_letter_code
_entity_poly.pdbx_strand_id
1 'polypeptide(L)'
;MATKLTQLDLCSGVGAGFCLAGVQLGLQLQACAEIEPYCCDILAKRYPKAYNLGDINECQWDSIKADLGDIDLISASPPCQPFSIQGKRQGAKDKRDCI
;
A
#
# COMPACT_ATOMS: atom_id res chain seq x y z
N MET A 1 12.30 -19.52 -16.98
CA MET A 1 12.58 -18.18 -16.44
C MET A 1 12.03 -18.16 -15.02
N ALA A 2 12.79 -17.70 -14.02
CA ALA A 2 12.26 -17.58 -12.67
C ALA A 2 11.13 -16.54 -12.66
N THR A 3 9.99 -16.89 -12.07
CA THR A 3 8.85 -15.97 -11.92
C THR A 3 9.26 -14.80 -11.04
N LYS A 4 8.92 -13.58 -11.44
CA LYS A 4 9.22 -12.36 -10.67
C LYS A 4 8.21 -12.28 -9.51
N LEU A 5 8.70 -12.14 -8.27
CA LEU A 5 7.81 -12.03 -7.10
C LEU A 5 6.93 -10.78 -7.20
N THR A 6 5.66 -10.88 -6.84
CA THR A 6 4.69 -9.78 -6.87
C THR A 6 4.56 -9.08 -5.51
N GLN A 7 4.28 -7.78 -5.54
CA GLN A 7 4.12 -6.94 -4.35
C GLN A 7 2.81 -6.16 -4.40
N LEU A 8 2.14 -6.13 -3.25
CA LEU A 8 1.12 -5.15 -2.88
C LEU A 8 1.63 -4.29 -1.73
N ASP A 9 1.56 -2.97 -1.86
CA ASP A 9 1.95 -2.04 -0.80
C ASP A 9 0.75 -1.27 -0.25
N LEU A 10 0.56 -1.25 1.07
CA LEU A 10 -0.58 -0.60 1.72
C LEU A 10 -0.15 0.66 2.48
N CYS A 11 -0.97 1.71 2.42
CA CYS A 11 -0.63 3.04 2.96
C CYS A 11 0.70 3.54 2.40
N SER A 12 0.80 3.54 1.06
CA SER A 12 2.05 3.70 0.32
C SER A 12 2.69 5.08 0.40
N GLY A 13 1.94 6.10 0.83
CA GLY A 13 2.36 7.50 0.77
C GLY A 13 2.82 7.86 -0.64
N VAL A 14 3.95 8.56 -0.75
CA VAL A 14 4.53 8.91 -2.06
C VAL A 14 5.22 7.72 -2.76
N GLY A 15 5.22 6.52 -2.17
CA GLY A 15 5.87 5.32 -2.70
C GLY A 15 7.40 5.34 -2.64
N ALA A 16 8.00 6.23 -1.84
CA ALA A 16 9.47 6.29 -1.68
C ALA A 16 10.03 5.22 -0.73
N GLY A 17 9.17 4.49 -0.02
CA GLY A 17 9.55 3.42 0.90
C GLY A 17 9.51 2.05 0.23
N PHE A 18 8.54 1.23 0.61
CA PHE A 18 8.46 -0.17 0.20
C PHE A 18 8.24 -0.35 -1.31
N CYS A 19 7.45 0.50 -1.99
CA CYS A 19 7.33 0.46 -3.45
C CYS A 19 8.70 0.59 -4.14
N LEU A 20 9.51 1.58 -3.74
CA LEU A 20 10.84 1.79 -4.30
C LEU A 20 11.77 0.61 -3.99
N ALA A 21 11.80 0.17 -2.73
CA ALA A 21 12.65 -0.94 -2.30
C ALA A 21 12.33 -2.23 -3.07
N GLY A 22 11.05 -2.59 -3.20
CA GLY A 22 10.63 -3.78 -3.94
C GLY A 22 11.00 -3.70 -5.42
N VAL A 23 10.76 -2.57 -6.09
CA VAL A 23 11.17 -2.39 -7.49
C VAL A 23 12.69 -2.51 -7.66
N GLN A 24 13.49 -1.94 -6.74
CA GLN A 24 14.95 -2.06 -6.75
C GLN A 24 15.44 -3.49 -6.53
N LEU A 25 14.74 -4.28 -5.72
CA LEU A 25 15.02 -5.70 -5.48
C LEU A 25 14.49 -6.61 -6.60
N GLY A 26 13.84 -6.04 -7.62
CA GLY A 26 13.31 -6.80 -8.73
C GLY A 26 11.99 -7.49 -8.44
N LEU A 27 11.16 -6.97 -7.52
CA LEU A 27 9.75 -7.34 -7.40
C LEU A 27 8.91 -6.61 -8.46
N GLN A 28 7.74 -7.16 -8.77
CA GLN A 28 6.71 -6.49 -9.55
C GLN A 28 5.69 -5.87 -8.60
N LEU A 29 5.72 -4.54 -8.48
CA LEU A 29 4.65 -3.80 -7.79
C LEU A 29 3.37 -3.89 -8.64
N GLN A 30 2.40 -4.67 -8.17
CA GLN A 30 1.15 -4.93 -8.87
C GLN A 30 0.09 -3.89 -8.50
N ALA A 31 0.02 -3.56 -7.22
CA ALA A 31 -0.88 -2.55 -6.69
C ALA A 31 -0.28 -1.84 -5.47
N CYS A 32 -0.81 -0.66 -5.20
CA CYS A 32 -0.56 0.15 -4.02
C CYS A 32 -1.91 0.60 -3.44
N ALA A 33 -1.96 1.06 -2.19
CA ALA A 33 -3.16 1.65 -1.61
C ALA A 33 -2.81 2.96 -0.90
N GLU A 34 -3.36 4.06 -1.39
CA GLU A 34 -3.18 5.40 -0.83
C GLU A 34 -4.42 6.25 -1.10
N ILE A 35 -4.81 7.05 -0.10
CA ILE A 35 -6.02 7.89 -0.13
C ILE A 35 -5.71 9.38 -0.27
N GLU A 36 -4.49 9.81 0.09
CA GLU A 36 -4.10 11.22 0.02
C GLU A 36 -3.86 11.63 -1.46
N PRO A 37 -4.64 12.58 -2.02
CA PRO A 37 -4.56 12.96 -3.44
C PRO A 37 -3.17 13.36 -3.96
N TYR A 38 -2.39 14.13 -3.18
CA TYR A 38 -1.02 14.50 -3.51
C TYR A 38 -0.11 13.26 -3.61
N CYS A 39 -0.27 12.30 -2.70
CA CYS A 39 0.48 11.06 -2.73
C CYS A 39 0.06 10.19 -3.92
N CYS A 40 -1.25 10.07 -4.17
CA CYS A 40 -1.82 9.39 -5.35
C CYS A 40 -1.26 9.93 -6.67
N ASP A 41 -1.19 11.26 -6.83
CA ASP A 41 -0.64 11.92 -8.01
C ASP A 41 0.84 11.57 -8.24
N ILE A 42 1.62 11.45 -7.15
CA ILE A 42 3.03 11.05 -7.23
C ILE A 42 3.15 9.57 -7.57
N LEU A 43 2.35 8.70 -6.95
CA LEU A 43 2.33 7.26 -7.22
C LEU A 43 1.99 6.99 -8.69
N ALA A 44 0.99 7.66 -9.25
CA ALA A 44 0.62 7.52 -10.66
C ALA A 44 1.77 7.89 -11.61
N LYS A 45 2.61 8.87 -11.24
CA LYS A 45 3.79 9.27 -12.02
C LYS A 45 4.96 8.29 -11.87
N ARG A 46 5.21 7.79 -10.65
CA ARG A 46 6.33 6.88 -10.35
C ARG A 46 6.08 5.45 -10.81
N TYR A 47 4.85 4.98 -10.63
CA TYR A 47 4.44 3.60 -10.84
C TYR A 47 3.18 3.53 -11.71
N PRO A 48 3.22 4.01 -12.97
CA PRO A 48 2.02 4.10 -13.84
C PRO A 48 1.38 2.75 -14.20
N LYS A 49 2.02 1.63 -13.84
CA LYS A 49 1.52 0.27 -14.04
C LYS A 49 0.90 -0.35 -12.78
N ALA A 50 1.14 0.24 -11.60
CA ALA A 50 0.58 -0.24 -10.36
C ALA A 50 -0.82 0.38 -10.17
N TYR A 51 -1.81 -0.44 -9.86
CA TYR A 51 -3.14 0.06 -9.53
C TYR A 51 -3.13 0.70 -8.13
N ASN A 52 -3.74 1.88 -7.96
CA ASN A 52 -4.03 2.40 -6.63
C ASN A 52 -5.42 1.91 -6.20
N LEU A 53 -5.48 1.12 -5.13
CA LEU A 53 -6.70 0.55 -4.58
C LEU A 53 -7.52 1.55 -3.75
N GLY A 54 -6.94 2.69 -3.38
CA GLY A 54 -7.62 3.70 -2.57
C GLY A 54 -7.70 3.32 -1.10
N ASP A 55 -8.87 3.51 -0.47
CA ASP A 55 -9.07 3.24 0.95
C ASP A 55 -9.11 1.74 1.23
N ILE A 56 -8.17 1.27 2.04
CA ILE A 56 -8.06 -0.15 2.41
C ILE A 56 -9.25 -0.63 3.25
N ASN A 57 -9.97 0.27 3.93
CA ASN A 57 -11.18 -0.07 4.66
C ASN A 57 -12.38 -0.35 3.73
N GLU A 58 -12.31 0.10 2.48
CA GLU A 58 -13.36 -0.08 1.47
C GLU A 58 -13.02 -1.18 0.45
N CYS A 59 -11.80 -1.72 0.52
CA CYS A 59 -11.30 -2.74 -0.40
C CYS A 59 -12.09 -4.05 -0.34
N GLN A 60 -12.55 -4.52 -1.51
CA GLN A 60 -13.18 -5.82 -1.69
C GLN A 60 -12.09 -6.86 -2.01
N TRP A 61 -11.45 -7.41 -0.98
CA TRP A 61 -10.24 -8.23 -1.11
C TRP A 61 -10.40 -9.47 -2.01
N ASP A 62 -11.57 -10.12 -2.00
CA ASP A 62 -11.83 -11.27 -2.87
C ASP A 62 -11.84 -10.87 -4.35
N SER A 63 -12.43 -9.73 -4.69
CA SER A 63 -12.42 -9.17 -6.05
C SER A 63 -11.02 -8.73 -6.45
N ILE A 64 -10.30 -8.06 -5.55
CA ILE A 64 -8.91 -7.64 -5.79
C ILE A 64 -8.02 -8.85 -6.05
N LYS A 65 -8.19 -9.94 -5.29
CA LYS A 65 -7.46 -11.19 -5.51
C LYS A 65 -7.82 -11.83 -6.84
N ALA A 66 -9.10 -11.80 -7.25
CA ALA A 66 -9.52 -12.31 -8.55
C ALA A 66 -8.90 -11.51 -9.71
N ASP A 67 -8.76 -10.20 -9.56
CA ASP A 67 -8.22 -9.31 -10.60
C ASP A 67 -6.68 -9.31 -10.67
N LEU A 68 -6.00 -9.30 -9.52
CA LEU A 68 -4.53 -9.23 -9.43
C LEU A 68 -3.86 -10.62 -9.44
N GLY A 69 -4.60 -11.66 -9.04
CA GLY A 69 -4.04 -12.98 -8.76
C GLY A 69 -3.37 -13.05 -7.38
N ASP A 70 -2.51 -14.04 -7.20
CA ASP A 70 -1.77 -14.22 -5.94
C ASP A 70 -0.65 -13.17 -5.78
N ILE A 71 -0.51 -12.69 -4.55
CA ILE A 71 0.51 -11.73 -4.14
C ILE A 71 1.56 -12.45 -3.28
N ASP A 72 2.83 -12.35 -3.66
CA ASP A 72 3.93 -12.97 -2.92
C ASP A 72 4.34 -12.16 -1.67
N LEU A 73 4.24 -10.83 -1.73
CA LEU A 73 4.60 -9.92 -0.65
C LEU A 73 3.55 -8.82 -0.44
N ILE A 74 3.07 -8.70 0.79
CA ILE A 74 2.31 -7.54 1.25
C ILE A 74 3.20 -6.71 2.19
N SER A 75 3.43 -5.45 1.84
CA SER A 75 4.06 -4.45 2.70
C SER A 75 3.03 -3.42 3.14
N ALA A 76 3.22 -2.83 4.33
CA ALA A 76 2.30 -1.82 4.85
C ALA A 76 3.00 -0.81 5.74
N SER A 77 2.63 0.46 5.60
CA SER A 77 3.05 1.56 6.49
C SER A 77 1.84 2.34 7.03
N PRO A 78 1.02 1.74 7.93
CA PRO A 78 -0.17 2.39 8.45
C PRO A 78 0.13 3.70 9.21
N PRO A 79 -0.87 4.59 9.33
CA PRO A 79 -0.78 5.78 10.16
C PRO A 79 -0.30 5.43 11.58
N CYS A 80 0.81 6.03 12.02
CA CYS A 80 1.39 5.72 13.34
C CYS A 80 0.71 6.48 14.49
N GLN A 81 -0.06 7.52 14.20
CA GLN A 81 -0.68 8.41 15.18
C GLN A 81 -1.62 7.73 16.20
N PRO A 82 -2.34 6.64 15.86
CA PRO A 82 -3.15 5.90 16.84
C PRO A 82 -2.32 5.31 17.99
N PHE A 83 -1.06 4.95 17.75
CA PHE A 83 -0.21 4.21 18.71
C PHE A 83 1.02 4.99 19.19
N SER A 84 1.45 6.02 18.47
CA SER A 84 2.64 6.82 18.77
C SER A 84 2.54 7.56 20.11
N ILE A 85 3.66 7.64 20.84
CA ILE A 85 3.80 8.42 22.08
C ILE A 85 3.52 9.91 21.85
N GLN A 86 3.83 10.41 20.66
CA GLN A 86 3.58 11.80 20.26
C GLN A 86 2.14 12.02 19.73
N GLY A 87 1.32 10.97 19.66
CA GLY A 87 -0.08 11.03 19.27
C GLY A 87 -1.06 11.08 20.46
N LYS A 88 -2.36 11.07 20.16
CA LYS A 88 -3.43 10.99 21.18
C LYS A 88 -3.60 9.58 21.77
N ARG A 89 -2.87 8.59 21.24
CA ARG A 89 -2.87 7.18 21.67
C ARG A 89 -4.27 6.58 21.81
N GLN A 90 -5.14 6.89 20.83
CA GLN A 90 -6.51 6.38 20.82
C GLN A 90 -6.59 4.91 20.37
N GLY A 91 -5.49 4.32 19.88
CA GLY A 91 -5.42 2.93 19.43
C GLY A 91 -6.54 2.60 18.45
N ALA A 92 -7.17 1.44 18.65
CA ALA A 92 -8.30 0.97 17.85
C ALA A 92 -9.56 1.87 17.85
N LYS A 93 -9.61 2.93 18.68
CA LYS A 93 -10.69 3.92 18.64
C LYS A 93 -10.37 5.10 17.73
N ASP A 94 -9.14 5.19 17.22
CA ASP A 94 -8.73 6.22 16.28
C ASP A 94 -9.24 5.88 14.89
N LYS A 95 -9.94 6.81 14.23
CA LYS A 95 -10.45 6.61 12.86
C LYS A 95 -9.37 6.38 11.80
N ARG A 96 -8.10 6.57 12.16
CA ARG A 96 -6.94 6.35 11.28
C ARG A 96 -6.34 4.96 11.45
N ASP A 97 -6.81 4.18 12.43
CA ASP A 97 -6.43 2.78 12.55
C ASP A 97 -7.14 1.98 11.46
N CYS A 98 -6.38 1.19 10.71
CA CYS A 98 -6.86 0.57 9.47
C CYS A 98 -6.27 -0.83 9.19
N ILE A 99 -5.50 -1.40 10.13
CA ILE A 99 -4.89 -2.74 10.03
C ILE A 99 -4.89 -3.44 11.39
#